data_AF-A0A0L8CQ23-F1
#
_entry.id   AF-A0A0L8CQ23-F1
#
_cell.length_a   1.000
_cell.length_b   1.000
_cell.length_c   1.000
_cell.angle_alpha   90.00
_cell.angle_beta   90.00
_cell.angle_gamma   90.00
#
_symmetry.space_group_name_H-M   'P 1'
#
loop_
_entity.id
_entity.type
_entity.pdbx_description
1 polymer ?
#
loop_
_entity_poly.entity_id
_entity_poly.type
_entity_poly.pdbx_seq_one_letter_code
_entity_poly.pdbx_strand_id
1 'polypeptide(L)' 'MASKERCERLNQLVQKAGSTRKAKQLIDGVKGVSPCHTAIYKAMHGGGTTDYVVQCYIEDLEVALSKPKQQTNSTSKGN' A
#
# COMPACT_ATOMS: atom_id res chain seq x y z
N MET A 1 -2.80 16.17 10.33
CA MET A 1 -1.55 15.72 9.68
C MET A 1 -1.20 14.37 10.29
N ALA A 2 -0.65 13.42 9.51
CA ALA A 2 -0.28 12.11 10.06
C ALA A 2 0.95 12.20 10.97
N SER A 3 1.00 11.33 11.99
CA SER A 3 2.12 11.22 12.92
C SER A 3 3.35 10.64 12.24
N LYS A 4 4.53 11.03 12.75
CA LYS A 4 5.82 10.58 12.23
C LYS A 4 5.96 9.07 12.30
N GLU A 5 5.54 8.47 13.41
CA GLU A 5 5.57 7.01 13.65
C GLU A 5 4.77 6.24 12.59
N ARG A 6 3.57 6.72 12.23
CA ARG A 6 2.76 6.10 11.19
C ARG A 6 3.40 6.27 9.81
N CYS A 7 3.97 7.42 9.52
CA CYS A 7 4.68 7.66 8.25
C CYS A 7 5.89 6.72 8.11
N GLU A 8 6.67 6.55 9.17
CA GLU A 8 7.81 5.63 9.22
C GLU A 8 7.37 4.17 9.06
N ARG A 9 6.30 3.76 9.74
CA ARG A 9 5.72 2.42 9.60
C ARG A 9 5.25 2.15 8.18
N LEU A 10 4.52 3.09 7.58
CA LEU A 10 4.10 3.00 6.19
C LEU A 10 5.31 2.87 5.26
N ASN A 11 6.37 3.66 5.48
CA ASN A 11 7.59 3.59 4.69
C ASN A 11 8.24 2.19 4.75
N GLN A 12 8.38 1.61 5.94
CA GLN A 12 8.89 0.24 6.11
C GLN A 12 8.08 -0.80 5.33
N LEU A 13 6.75 -0.71 5.36
CA LEU A 13 5.87 -1.64 4.64
C LEU A 13 5.97 -1.44 3.12
N VAL A 14 6.07 -0.20 2.65
CA VAL A 14 6.28 0.11 1.23
C VAL A 14 7.64 -0.42 0.74
N GLN A 15 8.69 -0.35 1.56
CA GLN A 15 9.99 -0.95 1.24
C GLN A 15 9.90 -2.49 1.17
N LYS A 16 9.16 -3.12 2.08
CA LYS A 16 8.88 -4.58 2.01
C LYS A 16 8.10 -4.96 0.76
N ALA A 17 7.15 -4.12 0.33
CA ALA A 17 6.44 -4.29 -0.93
C ALA A 17 7.34 -4.04 -2.17
N GLY A 18 8.42 -3.27 -1.99
CA GLY A 18 9.45 -2.97 -2.98
C GLY A 18 9.27 -1.63 -3.70
N SER A 19 8.05 -1.10 -3.82
CA SER A 19 7.80 0.26 -4.33
C SER A 19 6.39 0.74 -4.01
N THR A 20 6.14 2.05 -4.13
CA THR A 20 4.79 2.61 -3.98
C THR A 20 3.79 2.08 -5.02
N ARG A 21 4.27 1.71 -6.23
CA ARG A 21 3.43 1.06 -7.26
C ARG A 21 3.04 -0.36 -6.87
N LYS A 22 3.98 -1.13 -6.31
CA LYS A 22 3.69 -2.48 -5.81
C LYS A 22 2.81 -2.44 -4.56
N ALA A 23 3.05 -1.50 -3.66
CA ALA A 23 2.21 -1.25 -2.50
C ALA A 23 0.76 -0.95 -2.90
N LYS A 24 0.54 -0.11 -3.92
CA LYS A 24 -0.79 0.10 -4.50
C LYS A 24 -1.43 -1.22 -4.94
N GLN A 25 -0.74 -2.04 -5.74
CA GLN A 25 -1.27 -3.32 -6.24
C GLN A 25 -1.62 -4.29 -5.11
N LEU A 26 -0.81 -4.32 -4.05
CA LEU A 26 -1.08 -5.11 -2.86
C LEU A 26 -2.34 -4.66 -2.13
N ILE A 27 -2.51 -3.34 -1.91
CA ILE A 27 -3.73 -2.78 -1.29
C ILE A 27 -4.96 -3.08 -2.15
N ASP A 28 -4.84 -2.95 -3.48
CA ASP A 28 -5.89 -3.26 -4.44
C ASP A 28 -6.34 -4.73 -4.33
N GLY A 29 -5.39 -5.65 -4.16
CA GLY A 29 -5.68 -7.08 -3.94
C GLY A 29 -6.33 -7.40 -2.59
N VAL A 30 -6.33 -6.48 -1.61
CA VAL A 30 -6.99 -6.68 -0.31
C VAL A 30 -8.43 -6.18 -0.33
N LYS A 31 -8.67 -4.97 -0.85
CA LYS A 31 -9.98 -4.30 -0.78
C LYS A 31 -10.71 -4.17 -2.12
N GLY A 32 -10.08 -4.51 -3.24
CA GLY A 32 -10.59 -4.24 -4.58
C GLY A 32 -10.55 -2.75 -4.99
N VAL A 33 -9.97 -1.90 -4.13
CA VAL A 33 -9.77 -0.48 -4.36
C VAL A 33 -8.44 -0.06 -3.74
N SER A 34 -7.72 0.83 -4.42
CA SER A 34 -6.42 1.30 -3.96
C SER A 34 -6.22 2.81 -4.18
N PRO A 35 -5.48 3.48 -3.28
CA PRO A 35 -5.10 4.86 -3.49
C PRO A 35 -4.12 5.00 -4.66
N CYS A 36 -3.99 6.21 -5.21
CA CYS A 36 -2.94 6.51 -6.17
C CYS A 36 -1.55 6.34 -5.54
N HIS A 37 -0.57 5.86 -6.32
CA HIS A 37 0.80 5.68 -5.82
C HIS A 37 1.42 6.99 -5.28
N THR A 38 1.02 8.14 -5.82
CA THR A 38 1.41 9.48 -5.35
C THR A 38 0.83 9.82 -3.98
N ALA A 39 -0.38 9.34 -3.67
CA ALA A 39 -0.99 9.51 -2.35
C ALA A 39 -0.24 8.69 -1.30
N ILE A 40 0.18 7.46 -1.65
CA ILE A 40 1.05 6.64 -0.80
C ILE A 40 2.39 7.36 -0.59
N TYR A 41 3.01 7.85 -1.66
CA TYR A 41 4.28 8.60 -1.58
C TYR A 41 4.17 9.83 -0.67
N LYS A 42 3.13 10.66 -0.82
CA LYS A 42 2.90 11.82 0.05
C LYS A 42 2.67 11.41 1.50
N ALA A 43 1.90 10.35 1.72
CA ALA A 43 1.63 9.81 3.05
C ALA A 43 2.92 9.35 3.77
N MET A 44 3.87 8.75 3.05
CA MET A 44 5.18 8.39 3.62
C MET A 44 5.99 9.59 4.12
N HIS A 45 5.73 10.79 3.57
CA HIS A 45 6.44 12.03 3.93
C HIS A 45 5.59 12.94 4.83
N GLY A 46 4.47 12.45 5.39
CA GLY A 46 3.56 13.24 6.23
C GLY A 46 2.73 14.27 5.47
N GLY A 47 2.76 14.27 4.14
CA GLY A 47 2.09 15.27 3.30
C GLY A 47 0.63 14.96 3.02
N GLY A 48 -0.24 15.96 3.23
CA GLY A 48 -1.60 16.01 2.67
C GLY A 48 -2.54 14.86 3.09
N THR A 49 -2.29 14.23 4.23
CA THR A 49 -3.05 13.08 4.70
C THR A 49 -3.27 13.11 6.23
N THR A 50 -4.24 12.35 6.71
CA THR A 50 -4.55 12.21 8.14
C THR A 50 -3.99 10.90 8.69
N ASP A 51 -3.82 10.83 10.02
CA ASP A 51 -3.43 9.60 10.71
C ASP A 51 -4.32 8.41 10.35
N TYR A 52 -5.63 8.65 10.22
CA TYR A 52 -6.60 7.65 9.84
C TYR A 52 -6.29 7.04 8.47
N VAL A 53 -6.04 7.88 7.47
CA VAL A 53 -5.74 7.42 6.10
C VAL A 53 -4.43 6.62 6.06
N VAL A 54 -3.40 7.07 6.77
CA VAL A 54 -2.12 6.34 6.85
C VAL A 54 -2.31 4.99 7.54
N GLN A 55 -3.12 4.94 8.58
CA GLN A 55 -3.42 3.70 9.30
C GLN A 55 -4.16 2.70 8.41
N CYS A 56 -5.12 3.14 7.60
CA CYS A 56 -5.76 2.25 6.63
C CYS A 56 -4.75 1.65 5.65
N TYR A 57 -3.79 2.43 5.16
CA TYR A 57 -2.75 1.91 4.26
C TYR A 57 -1.82 0.90 4.96
N ILE A 58 -1.50 1.14 6.24
CA ILE A 58 -0.70 0.23 7.05
C ILE A 58 -1.42 -1.11 7.18
N GLU A 59 -2.69 -1.10 7.61
CA GLU A 59 -3.50 -2.31 7.80
C GLU A 59 -3.61 -3.12 6.51
N ASP A 60 -3.89 -2.45 5.39
CA ASP A 60 -4.02 -3.12 4.09
C ASP A 60 -2.70 -3.75 3.63
N LEU A 61 -1.57 -3.06 3.83
CA LEU A 61 -0.25 -3.61 3.50
C LEU A 61 0.16 -4.75 4.43
N GLU A 62 -0.16 -4.68 5.71
CA GLU A 62 0.10 -5.77 6.66
C GLU A 62 -0.71 -7.03 6.32
N VAL A 63 -1.98 -6.87 5.95
CA VAL A 63 -2.80 -7.97 5.44
C VAL A 63 -2.24 -8.52 4.13
N ALA A 64 -1.84 -7.65 3.19
CA ALA A 64 -1.32 -8.10 1.91
C ALA A 64 0.03 -8.82 2.02
N LEU A 65 0.92 -8.35 2.89
CA LEU A 65 2.26 -8.91 3.10
C LEU A 65 2.27 -10.14 4.00
N SER A 66 1.25 -10.33 4.85
CA SER A 66 1.11 -11.55 5.66
C SER A 66 0.50 -12.71 4.89
N LYS A 67 -0.26 -12.45 3.82
CA LYS A 67 -0.76 -13.50 2.93
C LYS A 67 0.41 -14.13 2.17
N PRO A 68 0.55 -15.47 2.15
CA PRO A 68 1.53 -16.13 1.29
C PRO A 68 1.25 -15.72 -0.16
N LYS A 69 2.30 -15.43 -0.93
CA LYS A 69 2.23 -14.92 -2.32
C LYS A 69 1.25 -15.74 -3.14
N GLN A 70 0.00 -15.29 -3.23
CA GLN A 70 -0.91 -15.84 -4.22
C GLN A 70 -0.46 -15.26 -5.55
N GLN A 71 0.22 -16.12 -6.30
CA GLN A 71 0.51 -15.98 -7.72
C GLN A 71 -0.76 -15.45 -8.40
N THR A 72 -0.75 -14.18 -8.78
CA THR A 72 -1.74 -13.64 -9.70
C THR A 72 -1.46 -14.26 -11.06
N ASN A 73 -2.02 -15.43 -11.31
CA ASN A 73 -2.31 -15.85 -12.66
C ASN A 73 -3.44 -14.93 -13.16
N SER A 74 -3.06 -13.85 -13.81
CA SER A 74 -3.99 -12.96 -14.51
C SER A 74 -3.58 -12.86 -15.98
N THR A 75 -4.02 -13.90 -16.72
CA THR A 75 -4.58 -13.84 -18.08
C THR A 75 -3.65 -13.53 -19.27
N SER A 76 -3.11 -14.62 -19.83
CA SER A 76 -3.06 -14.82 -21.29
C SER A 76 -4.49 -15.00 -21.84
N LYS A 77 -4.87 -14.12 -22.79
CA LYS A 77 -5.87 -14.25 -23.88
C LYS A 77 -6.03 -12.83 -24.44
N GLY A 78 -5.64 -12.47 -25.66
CA GLY A 78 -5.84 -13.20 -26.91
C GLY A 78 -7.03 -12.57 -27.62
N ASN A 79 -6.76 -11.54 -28.44
CA ASN A 79 -7.25 -11.29 -29.80
C ASN A 79 -6.83 -9.89 -30.25
#